data_AF-A0A7J3A9S9-F1
#
_entry.id   AF-A0A7J3A9S9-F1
#
_cell.length_a   1.000
_cell.length_b   1.000
_cell.length_c   1.000
_cell.angle_alpha   90.00
_cell.angle_beta   90.00
_cell.angle_gamma   90.00
#
_symmetry.space_group_name_H-M   'P 1'
#
loop_
_entity.id
_entity.type
_entity.pdbx_description
1 polymer ?
#
loop_
_entity_poly.entity_id
_entity_poly.type
_entity_poly.pdbx_seq_one_letter_code
_entity_poly.pdbx_strand_id
1 'polypeptide(L)'
;MKCSGNLRDAEYDRSGLALYVCADTFLLREIEVLRPELIVCMGSLASTWILKQTGLLNAKYKWLDLLLEELEWAIKGETQILERKIHGCGHKAKIVVLPHPSRRNPLAAVLNKKLKSLLKPFIDSLR
;
A
#
# COMPACT_ATOMS: atom_id res chain seq x y z
N MET A 1 6.06 2.07 -16.56
CA MET A 1 7.51 1.89 -16.40
C MET A 1 7.79 0.39 -16.27
N LYS A 2 8.53 -0.23 -17.20
CA LYS A 2 8.90 -1.67 -17.10
C LYS A 2 10.16 -1.77 -16.23
N CYS A 3 10.15 -2.64 -15.23
CA CYS A 3 11.31 -2.90 -14.37
C CYS A 3 12.46 -3.51 -15.19
N SER A 4 13.69 -3.00 -15.07
CA SER A 4 14.87 -3.50 -15.78
C SER A 4 15.37 -4.82 -15.17
N GLY A 5 15.58 -5.83 -16.02
CA GLY A 5 15.72 -7.25 -15.65
C GLY A 5 17.00 -7.72 -14.94
N ASN A 6 17.73 -6.85 -14.25
CA ASN A 6 19.03 -7.18 -13.64
C ASN A 6 19.05 -7.01 -12.10
N LEU A 7 18.05 -7.52 -11.40
CA LEU A 7 18.03 -7.55 -9.93
C LEU A 7 17.88 -9.01 -9.46
N ARG A 8 19.03 -9.66 -9.29
CA ARG A 8 19.17 -11.03 -8.77
C ARG A 8 19.09 -10.94 -7.24
N ASP A 9 18.02 -11.53 -6.69
CA ASP A 9 17.71 -11.85 -5.27
C ASP A 9 16.23 -11.60 -4.88
N ALA A 10 15.34 -11.43 -5.86
CA ALA A 10 13.92 -11.21 -5.58
C ALA A 10 13.15 -12.52 -5.28
N GLU A 11 12.14 -12.45 -4.41
CA GLU A 11 11.06 -13.45 -4.44
C GLU A 11 10.39 -13.37 -5.81
N TYR A 12 10.14 -14.47 -6.49
CA TYR A 12 9.49 -14.43 -7.81
C TYR A 12 8.02 -14.85 -7.69
N ASP A 13 7.13 -14.20 -8.45
CA ASP A 13 5.76 -14.66 -8.58
C ASP A 13 5.67 -15.95 -9.43
N ARG A 14 4.47 -16.52 -9.58
CA ARG A 14 4.26 -17.74 -10.40
C ARG A 14 4.64 -17.58 -11.88
N SER A 15 4.87 -16.36 -12.34
CA SER A 15 5.31 -16.05 -13.70
C SER A 15 6.82 -15.82 -13.81
N GLY A 16 7.57 -15.97 -12.71
CA GLY A 16 9.02 -15.74 -12.69
C GLY A 16 9.37 -14.26 -12.67
N LEU A 17 8.45 -13.38 -12.27
CA LEU A 17 8.72 -11.95 -12.09
C LEU A 17 9.12 -11.65 -10.66
N ALA A 18 10.22 -10.94 -10.54
CA ALA A 18 10.80 -10.48 -9.30
C ALA A 18 9.84 -9.54 -8.53
N LEU A 19 9.25 -10.03 -7.45
CA LEU A 19 8.37 -9.33 -6.53
C LEU A 19 9.14 -8.18 -5.88
N TYR A 20 8.53 -7.00 -5.88
CA TYR A 20 9.00 -5.78 -5.21
C TYR A 20 10.21 -5.05 -5.80
N VAL A 21 10.84 -5.53 -6.87
CA VAL A 21 12.03 -4.90 -7.47
C VAL A 21 11.87 -3.41 -7.73
N CYS A 22 10.77 -3.01 -8.35
CA CYS A 22 10.49 -1.60 -8.63
C CYS A 22 10.26 -0.80 -7.33
N ALA A 23 9.66 -1.42 -6.32
CA ALA A 23 9.39 -0.78 -5.04
C ALA A 23 10.68 -0.58 -4.23
N ASP A 24 11.52 -1.62 -4.16
CA ASP A 24 12.82 -1.55 -3.48
C ASP A 24 13.79 -0.57 -4.16
N THR A 25 13.69 -0.42 -5.48
CA THR A 25 14.57 0.48 -6.25
C THR A 25 14.12 1.95 -6.21
N PHE A 26 12.82 2.21 -6.36
CA PHE A 26 12.31 3.57 -6.61
C PHE A 26 11.36 4.08 -5.55
N LEU A 27 10.49 3.25 -5.00
CA LEU A 27 9.37 3.71 -4.18
C LEU A 27 9.83 4.28 -2.83
N LEU A 28 10.90 3.74 -2.23
CA LEU A 28 11.47 4.34 -1.01
C LEU A 28 11.97 5.77 -1.24
N ARG A 29 12.61 6.02 -2.39
CA ARG A 29 13.08 7.34 -2.78
C ARG A 29 11.92 8.29 -3.09
N GLU A 30 10.87 7.81 -3.74
CA GLU A 30 9.66 8.60 -3.96
C GLU A 30 9.01 9.01 -2.64
N ILE A 31 8.91 8.10 -1.66
CA ILE A 31 8.40 8.41 -0.32
C ILE A 31 9.30 9.42 0.39
N GLU A 32 10.63 9.26 0.30
CA GLU A 32 11.59 10.19 0.89
C GLU A 32 11.45 11.61 0.34
N VAL A 33 11.26 11.74 -0.98
CA VAL A 33 11.15 13.05 -1.64
C VAL A 33 9.77 13.67 -1.43
N LEU A 34 8.69 12.89 -1.62
CA LEU A 34 7.32 13.40 -1.51
C LEU A 34 6.89 13.61 -0.06
N ARG A 35 7.50 12.90 0.89
CA ARG A 35 7.19 12.92 2.33
C ARG A 35 5.68 12.84 2.61
N PRO A 36 4.96 11.85 2.06
CA PRO A 36 3.51 11.78 2.19
C PRO A 36 3.10 11.58 3.65
N GLU A 37 2.06 12.29 4.11
CA GLU A 37 1.48 12.08 5.44
C GLU A 37 0.64 10.79 5.51
N LEU A 38 0.09 10.36 4.36
CA LEU A 38 -0.76 9.18 4.22
C LEU A 38 -0.32 8.36 3.00
N ILE A 39 -0.13 7.07 3.20
CA ILE A 39 0.14 6.08 2.15
C ILE A 39 -1.03 5.11 2.11
N VAL A 40 -1.70 5.03 0.96
CA VAL A 40 -2.79 4.08 0.72
C VAL A 40 -2.28 2.92 -0.12
N CYS A 41 -2.23 1.74 0.46
CA CYS A 41 -1.77 0.52 -0.19
C CYS A 41 -2.95 -0.28 -0.74
N MET A 42 -2.92 -0.60 -2.04
CA MET A 42 -3.99 -1.33 -2.70
C MET A 42 -3.54 -2.75 -3.07
N GLY A 43 -4.15 -3.74 -2.42
CA GLY A 43 -3.87 -5.16 -2.66
C GLY A 43 -2.73 -5.73 -1.84
N SER A 44 -2.65 -7.06 -1.84
CA SER A 44 -1.74 -7.81 -0.98
C SER A 44 -0.27 -7.45 -1.18
N LEU A 45 0.19 -7.31 -2.42
CA LEU A 45 1.61 -7.05 -2.71
C LEU A 45 2.06 -5.69 -2.16
N ALA A 46 1.34 -4.61 -2.46
CA ALA A 46 1.68 -3.27 -1.99
C ALA A 46 1.65 -3.21 -0.46
N SER A 47 0.61 -3.78 0.15
CA SER A 47 0.44 -3.79 1.60
C SER A 47 1.49 -4.66 2.30
N THR A 48 1.81 -5.84 1.77
CA THR A 48 2.87 -6.70 2.32
C THR A 48 4.24 -6.01 2.24
N TRP A 49 4.54 -5.35 1.12
CA TRP A 49 5.78 -4.61 0.96
C TRP A 49 5.92 -3.50 2.00
N ILE A 50 4.92 -2.62 2.15
CA ILE A 50 5.04 -1.51 3.10
C ILE A 50 5.13 -2.01 4.54
N LEU A 51 4.40 -3.07 4.90
CA LEU A 51 4.43 -3.65 6.25
C LEU A 51 5.80 -4.26 6.58
N LYS A 52 6.51 -4.79 5.58
CA LYS A 52 7.91 -5.21 5.73
C LYS A 52 8.78 -3.99 6.05
N GLN A 53 8.58 -2.88 5.34
CA GLN A 53 9.35 -1.64 5.56
C GLN A 53 9.07 -0.99 6.91
N THR A 54 7.96 -1.30 7.58
CA THR A 54 7.63 -0.77 8.91
C THR A 54 7.94 -1.74 10.06
N GLY A 55 8.47 -2.94 9.75
CA GLY A 55 8.72 -3.99 10.75
C GLY A 55 7.46 -4.64 11.33
N LEU A 56 6.28 -4.37 10.78
CA LEU A 56 5.01 -4.95 11.26
C LEU A 56 4.75 -6.34 10.69
N LEU A 57 5.22 -6.61 9.46
CA LEU A 57 5.00 -7.89 8.81
C LEU A 57 5.73 -9.01 9.57
N ASN A 58 4.98 -10.01 10.05
CA ASN A 58 5.55 -11.20 10.67
C ASN A 58 4.69 -12.45 10.40
N ALA A 59 4.99 -13.58 11.04
CA ALA A 59 4.24 -14.83 10.85
C ALA A 59 2.78 -14.73 11.31
N LYS A 60 2.53 -13.95 12.37
CA LYS A 60 1.21 -13.76 13.01
C LYS A 60 0.48 -12.49 12.56
N TYR A 61 1.16 -11.59 11.85
CA TYR A 61 0.61 -10.32 11.42
C TYR A 61 0.89 -10.07 9.94
N LYS A 62 -0.17 -10.12 9.14
CA LYS A 62 -0.22 -9.94 7.69
C LYS A 62 -1.04 -8.70 7.34
N TRP A 63 -1.07 -8.38 6.05
CA TRP A 63 -1.81 -7.22 5.57
C TRP A 63 -3.32 -7.31 5.80
N LEU A 64 -3.87 -8.54 5.82
CA LEU A 64 -5.29 -8.75 6.07
C LEU A 64 -5.65 -8.42 7.52
N ASP A 65 -4.75 -8.68 8.47
CA ASP A 65 -4.96 -8.34 9.88
C ASP A 65 -5.08 -6.83 10.06
N LEU A 66 -4.20 -6.05 9.41
CA LEU A 66 -4.32 -4.58 9.39
C LEU A 66 -5.63 -4.11 8.76
N LEU A 67 -6.06 -4.73 7.65
CA LEU A 67 -7.35 -4.38 7.03
C LEU A 67 -8.54 -4.63 7.97
N LEU A 68 -8.50 -5.74 8.73
CA LEU A 68 -9.55 -6.08 9.69
C LEU A 68 -9.53 -5.13 10.90
N GLU A 69 -8.35 -4.78 11.41
CA GLU A 69 -8.20 -3.77 12.48
C GLU A 69 -8.76 -2.41 12.04
N GLU A 70 -8.41 -1.94 10.84
CA GLU A 70 -8.93 -0.70 10.27
C GLU A 70 -10.46 -0.71 10.15
N LEU A 71 -11.02 -1.85 9.75
CA LEU A 71 -12.47 -2.04 9.67
C LEU A 71 -13.12 -2.04 11.05
N GLU A 72 -12.53 -2.73 12.03
CA GLU A 72 -13.02 -2.74 13.41
C GLU A 72 -13.03 -1.34 14.02
N TRP A 73 -11.96 -0.57 13.83
CA TRP A 73 -11.90 0.83 14.29
C TRP A 73 -12.99 1.66 13.65
N ALA A 74 -13.17 1.54 12.33
CA ALA A 74 -14.23 2.24 11.62
C ALA A 74 -15.64 1.89 12.16
N ILE A 75 -15.88 0.62 12.50
CA ILE A 75 -17.15 0.16 13.09
C ILE A 75 -17.34 0.71 14.51
N LYS A 76 -16.27 0.76 15.31
CA LYS A 76 -16.28 1.30 16.67
C LYS A 76 -16.33 2.84 16.73
N GLY A 77 -16.24 3.51 15.58
CA GLY A 77 -16.17 4.97 15.49
C GLY A 77 -14.80 5.54 15.91
N GLU A 78 -13.78 4.68 15.92
CA GLU A 78 -12.40 5.04 16.20
C GLU A 78 -11.68 5.35 14.88
N THR A 79 -11.01 6.49 14.77
CA THR A 79 -10.25 6.89 13.57
C THR A 79 -8.77 7.04 13.87
N GLN A 80 -8.19 6.11 14.61
CA GLN A 80 -6.77 6.14 14.94
C GLN A 80 -5.95 5.38 13.90
N ILE A 81 -5.69 6.02 12.77
CA ILE A 81 -4.64 5.52 11.86
C ILE A 81 -3.30 5.99 12.41
N LEU A 82 -2.55 5.04 13.00
CA LEU A 82 -1.27 5.30 13.63
C LEU A 82 -0.19 5.60 12.58
N GLU A 83 0.63 6.61 12.87
CA GLU A 83 1.84 6.87 12.09
C GLU A 83 2.87 5.77 12.31
N ARG A 84 3.49 5.33 11.22
CA ARG A 84 4.53 4.29 11.22
C ARG A 84 5.80 4.83 10.60
N LYS A 85 6.94 4.51 11.20
CA LYS A 85 8.25 4.80 10.62
C LYS A 85 8.53 3.77 9.53
N ILE A 86 8.91 4.25 8.35
CA ILE A 86 9.33 3.42 7.21
C ILE A 86 10.85 3.31 7.31
N HIS A 87 11.37 2.15 7.69
CA HIS A 87 12.79 1.96 8.01
C HIS A 87 13.71 2.28 6.84
N GLY A 88 13.30 1.95 5.60
CA GLY A 88 14.11 2.18 4.40
C GLY A 88 14.41 3.64 4.07
N CYS A 89 13.59 4.60 4.54
CA CYS A 89 13.81 6.03 4.29
C CYS A 89 13.71 6.93 5.54
N GLY A 90 13.43 6.35 6.72
CA GLY A 90 13.30 7.07 7.99
C GLY A 90 12.06 7.95 8.14
N HIS A 91 11.28 8.15 7.07
CA HIS A 91 10.05 8.94 7.07
C HIS A 91 8.93 8.28 7.88
N LYS A 92 8.03 9.10 8.44
CA LYS A 92 6.82 8.63 9.15
C LYS A 92 5.59 8.97 8.33
N ALA A 93 4.71 8.00 8.15
CA ALA A 93 3.44 8.19 7.46
C ALA A 93 2.34 7.34 8.10
N LYS A 94 1.10 7.78 7.97
CA LYS A 94 -0.09 6.94 8.19
C LYS A 94 -0.19 5.94 7.05
N ILE A 95 -0.50 4.68 7.36
CA ILE A 95 -0.61 3.62 6.36
C ILE A 95 -2.03 3.08 6.43
N VAL A 96 -2.68 2.99 5.28
CA VAL A 96 -4.01 2.41 5.12
C VAL A 96 -3.95 1.32 4.06
N VAL A 97 -4.62 0.19 4.30
CA VAL A 97 -4.66 -0.90 3.33
C VAL A 97 -6.06 -1.06 2.76
N LEU A 98 -6.15 -1.32 1.46
CA LEU A 98 -7.41 -1.54 0.77
C LEU A 98 -7.32 -2.77 -0.15
N PRO A 99 -8.43 -3.47 -0.38
CA PRO A 99 -8.51 -4.47 -1.43
C PRO A 99 -8.13 -3.87 -2.79
N HIS A 100 -7.45 -4.65 -3.64
CA HIS A 100 -7.02 -4.15 -4.95
C HIS A 100 -8.24 -3.78 -5.81
N PRO A 101 -8.23 -2.63 -6.53
CA PRO A 101 -9.36 -2.17 -7.36
C PRO A 101 -9.55 -2.97 -8.67
N SER A 102 -8.96 -4.16 -8.80
CA SER A 102 -9.01 -4.91 -10.07
C SER A 102 -10.37 -5.53 -10.29
N ARG A 103 -10.78 -5.72 -11.56
CA ARG A 103 -12.05 -6.37 -11.92
C ARG A 103 -12.23 -7.78 -11.37
N ARG A 104 -11.15 -8.43 -10.93
CA ARG A 104 -11.16 -9.77 -10.32
C ARG A 104 -11.56 -9.75 -8.84
N ASN A 105 -11.52 -8.59 -8.19
CA ASN A 105 -12.00 -8.45 -6.82
C ASN A 105 -13.53 -8.24 -6.84
N PRO A 106 -14.31 -9.09 -6.15
CA PRO A 106 -15.78 -9.02 -6.15
C PRO A 106 -16.31 -7.70 -5.57
N LEU A 107 -15.54 -7.02 -4.72
CA LEU A 107 -15.90 -5.73 -4.13
C LEU A 107 -15.42 -4.53 -4.95
N ALA A 108 -14.60 -4.74 -5.98
CA ALA A 108 -13.95 -3.66 -6.72
C ALA A 108 -14.94 -2.71 -7.40
N ALA A 109 -16.08 -3.19 -7.88
CA ALA A 109 -17.06 -2.30 -8.53
C ALA A 109 -17.57 -1.20 -7.57
N VAL A 110 -17.89 -1.59 -6.33
CA VAL A 110 -18.37 -0.68 -5.29
C VAL A 110 -17.21 0.20 -4.79
N LEU A 111 -16.06 -0.41 -4.51
CA LEU A 111 -14.87 0.28 -4.03
C LEU A 111 -14.40 1.34 -5.03
N ASN A 112 -14.30 0.98 -6.31
CA ASN A 112 -13.85 1.89 -7.38
C ASN A 112 -14.82 3.05 -7.58
N LYS A 113 -16.14 2.80 -7.50
CA LYS A 113 -17.14 3.87 -7.61
C LYS A 113 -17.00 4.88 -6.47
N LYS A 114 -16.87 4.40 -5.23
CA LYS A 114 -16.65 5.27 -4.06
C LYS A 114 -15.31 5.99 -4.14
N LEU A 115 -14.22 5.28 -4.45
CA LEU A 115 -12.88 5.86 -4.57
C LEU A 115 -12.82 6.96 -5.63
N LYS A 116 -13.41 6.72 -6.81
CA LYS A 116 -13.51 7.74 -7.87
C LYS A 116 -14.27 8.99 -7.40
N SER A 117 -15.35 8.81 -6.63
CA SER A 117 -16.11 9.94 -6.08
C SER A 117 -15.29 10.76 -5.09
N LEU A 118 -14.49 10.10 -4.25
CA LEU A 118 -13.65 10.75 -3.24
C LEU A 118 -12.43 11.46 -3.86
N LEU A 119 -11.85 10.88 -4.92
CA LEU A 119 -10.68 11.44 -5.60
C LEU A 119 -11.03 12.54 -6.59
N LYS A 120 -12.27 12.61 -7.08
CA LYS A 120 -12.68 13.58 -8.10
C LYS A 120 -12.32 15.03 -7.75
N PRO A 121 -12.61 15.55 -6.53
CA PRO A 121 -12.26 16.92 -6.17
C PRO A 121 -10.75 17.21 -6.27
N PHE A 122 -9.91 16.24 -5.90
CA PHE A 122 -8.45 16.39 -5.95
C PHE A 122 -7.90 16.35 -7.39
N ILE A 123 -8.50 15.53 -8.25
CA ILE A 123 -8.12 15.47 -9.67
C ILE A 123 -8.54 16.76 -10.37
N ASP A 124 -9.74 17.26 -10.07
CA ASP A 124 -10.26 18.49 -10.64
C ASP A 124 -9.46 19.72 -10.18
N SER A 125 -8.84 19.70 -8.99
CA SER A 125 -7.95 20.77 -8.51
C SER A 125 -6.54 20.77 -9.12
N LEU A 126 -6.16 19.73 -9.88
CA LEU A 126 -4.87 19.62 -10.56
C LEU A 126 -4.93 20.08 -12.03
N ARG A 127 -6.09 20.54 -12.51
CA ARG A 127 -6.33 21.06 -13.86
C ARG A 127 -6.56 22.56 -13.83
#